data_AF-A0A935WZT2-F1
#
_entry.id   AF-A0A935WZT2-F1
#
_cell.length_a   1.000
_cell.length_b   1.000
_cell.length_c   1.000
_cell.angle_alpha   90.00
_cell.angle_beta   90.00
_cell.angle_gamma   90.00
#
_symmetry.space_group_name_H-M   'P 1'
#
loop_
_entity.id
_entity.type
_entity.pdbx_description
1 polymer ?
#
loop_
_entity_poly.entity_id
_entity_poly.type
_entity_poly.pdbx_seq_one_letter_code
_entity_poly.pdbx_strand_id
1 'polypeptide(L)'
;MDRSTHDHEPAHLLSASPASPHRPAAHQSAGPAFSSPPTSSLAAVSPPPPTSVQEQALETLVLARLRAYVSEHQGLVPENMYALIMPQLERPLVQVAMEVAQGRQCAAAAVLGIHRNTLRARLKALGLGGDTGRP
;
A
#
# COMPACT_ATOMS: atom_id res chain seq x y z
N MET A 1 23.51 -31.47 42.64
CA MET A 1 23.90 -31.86 41.27
C MET A 1 23.49 -30.71 40.37
N ASP A 2 24.23 -29.62 40.26
CA ASP A 2 25.58 -29.49 39.67
C ASP A 2 25.67 -30.04 38.23
N ARG A 3 25.77 -29.09 37.28
CA ARG A 3 26.52 -29.14 36.01
C ARG A 3 26.13 -27.90 35.19
N SER A 4 26.90 -26.83 35.15
CA SER A 4 28.20 -26.67 34.46
C SER A 4 28.09 -26.62 32.93
N THR A 5 28.45 -25.46 32.41
CA THR A 5 29.42 -25.30 31.30
C THR A 5 28.95 -25.50 29.86
N HIS A 6 28.88 -24.37 29.15
CA HIS A 6 29.55 -24.03 27.88
C HIS A 6 29.15 -22.56 27.62
N ASP A 7 29.96 -21.52 27.72
CA ASP A 7 31.30 -21.23 27.17
C ASP A 7 31.53 -21.68 25.72
N HIS A 8 32.16 -20.78 24.97
CA HIS A 8 32.51 -20.77 23.54
C HIS A 8 31.39 -20.41 22.55
N GLU A 9 31.58 -19.51 21.57
CA GLU A 9 32.72 -18.68 21.17
C GLU A 9 32.18 -17.63 20.16
N PRO A 10 32.88 -16.51 19.93
CA PRO A 10 32.44 -15.44 19.02
C PRO A 10 32.61 -15.83 17.54
N ALA A 11 31.56 -15.59 16.75
CA ALA A 11 31.61 -15.76 15.30
C ALA A 11 32.47 -14.68 14.64
N HIS A 12 33.63 -15.12 14.16
CA HIS A 12 34.45 -14.45 13.16
C HIS A 12 33.63 -14.07 11.93
N LEU A 13 33.60 -12.78 11.58
CA LEU A 13 33.37 -12.36 10.20
C LEU A 13 34.42 -11.33 9.77
N LEU A 14 35.39 -11.90 9.06
CA LEU A 14 36.30 -11.30 8.11
C LEU A 14 35.52 -10.54 7.03
N SER A 15 35.80 -9.25 6.83
CA SER A 15 35.75 -8.69 5.49
C SER A 15 36.83 -7.63 5.35
N ALA A 16 37.77 -7.96 4.47
CA ALA A 16 38.86 -7.14 4.04
C ALA A 16 38.43 -6.21 2.90
N SER A 17 39.30 -5.23 2.66
CA SER A 17 39.64 -4.68 1.33
C SER A 17 38.91 -3.41 0.84
N PRO A 18 39.55 -2.63 -0.06
CA PRO A 18 40.06 -1.32 0.31
C PRO A 18 39.70 -0.21 -0.69
N ALA A 19 40.20 0.99 -0.37
CA ALA A 19 40.45 2.17 -1.20
C ALA A 19 40.25 2.08 -2.73
N SER A 20 39.68 3.14 -3.29
CA SER A 20 40.04 3.60 -4.62
C SER A 20 39.83 5.10 -4.82
N PRO A 21 40.58 5.72 -5.75
CA PRO A 21 41.17 7.02 -5.54
C PRO A 21 40.62 8.13 -6.45
N HIS A 22 40.96 9.35 -6.03
CA HIS A 22 41.12 10.60 -6.78
C HIS A 22 41.26 10.51 -8.31
N ARG A 23 40.70 11.51 -9.02
CA ARG A 23 41.22 12.04 -10.30
C ARG A 23 40.68 13.46 -10.56
N PRO A 24 41.30 14.25 -11.46
CA PRO A 24 41.91 15.51 -11.08
C PRO A 24 41.33 16.74 -11.80
N ALA A 25 41.93 17.88 -11.46
CA ALA A 25 41.70 19.24 -11.94
C ALA A 25 41.55 19.46 -13.45
N ALA A 26 40.74 20.47 -13.80
CA ALA A 26 40.90 21.35 -14.96
C ALA A 26 40.36 22.76 -14.59
N HIS A 27 41.19 23.73 -14.20
CA HIS A 27 41.72 24.85 -15.02
C HIS A 27 40.69 25.42 -16.03
N GLN A 28 40.08 26.57 -15.72
CA GLN A 28 40.45 27.91 -16.19
C GLN A 28 40.10 28.21 -17.67
N SER A 29 39.23 29.19 -17.91
CA SER A 29 39.55 30.42 -18.68
C SER A 29 38.30 31.28 -18.92
N ALA A 30 38.48 32.59 -18.79
CA ALA A 30 37.50 33.64 -18.96
C ALA A 30 37.23 34.01 -20.44
N GLY A 31 36.12 34.70 -20.69
CA GLY A 31 35.83 35.45 -21.92
C GLY A 31 34.56 36.32 -21.78
N PRO A 32 34.49 37.53 -22.38
CA PRO A 32 33.64 38.62 -21.90
C PRO A 32 32.28 38.78 -22.62
N ALA A 33 31.48 39.68 -22.03
CA ALA A 33 30.14 40.13 -22.37
C ALA A 33 29.86 40.45 -23.84
N PHE A 34 28.62 40.21 -24.30
CA PHE A 34 27.88 41.12 -25.19
C PHE A 34 26.36 40.81 -25.23
N SER A 35 25.58 41.90 -25.13
CA SER A 35 24.31 42.18 -25.82
C SER A 35 23.02 41.39 -25.49
N SER A 36 22.19 42.06 -24.67
CA SER A 36 20.73 42.30 -24.77
C SER A 36 19.73 41.20 -25.20
N PRO A 37 18.52 41.19 -24.61
CA PRO A 37 17.53 40.12 -24.80
C PRO A 37 16.62 40.36 -26.02
N PRO A 38 16.08 39.30 -26.62
CA PRO A 38 14.74 39.37 -27.20
C PRO A 38 13.73 38.58 -26.36
N THR A 39 12.66 39.27 -26.01
CA THR A 39 11.38 38.72 -25.54
C THR A 39 10.91 37.61 -26.47
N SER A 40 10.95 36.36 -26.01
CA SER A 40 10.16 35.27 -26.58
C SER A 40 9.21 34.76 -25.51
N SER A 41 7.95 35.11 -25.73
CA SER A 41 6.76 34.57 -25.10
C SER A 41 6.79 33.05 -25.24
N LEU A 42 7.35 32.37 -24.25
CA LEU A 42 7.15 30.94 -24.07
C LEU A 42 5.82 30.81 -23.33
N ALA A 43 4.81 30.37 -24.08
CA ALA A 43 3.54 29.91 -23.53
C ALA A 43 3.81 29.14 -22.24
N ALA A 44 3.31 29.68 -21.13
CA ALA A 44 3.31 28.98 -19.86
C ALA A 44 2.60 27.66 -20.11
N VAL A 45 3.37 26.58 -20.22
CA VAL A 45 2.91 25.25 -19.93
C VAL A 45 2.29 25.35 -18.55
N SER A 46 0.95 25.45 -18.51
CA SER A 46 0.21 25.35 -17.28
C SER A 46 0.70 24.05 -16.64
N PRO A 47 1.27 24.09 -15.42
CA PRO A 47 1.67 22.86 -14.77
C PRO A 47 0.44 21.95 -14.78
N PRO A 48 0.55 20.67 -15.20
CA PRO A 48 -0.56 19.75 -15.02
C PRO A 48 -1.01 19.87 -13.56
N PRO A 49 -2.33 19.91 -13.29
CA PRO A 49 -2.81 19.99 -11.91
C PRO A 49 -2.07 18.91 -11.13
N PRO A 50 -1.56 19.19 -9.93
CA PRO A 50 -0.83 18.19 -9.21
C PRO A 50 -1.78 17.01 -9.04
N THR A 51 -1.50 15.91 -9.74
CA THR A 51 -1.95 14.58 -9.35
C THR A 51 -1.19 14.21 -8.09
N SER A 52 -1.35 15.03 -7.05
CA SER A 52 -1.22 14.60 -5.69
C SER A 52 -2.21 13.48 -5.58
N VAL A 53 -1.73 12.26 -5.42
CA VAL A 53 -2.55 11.13 -4.97
C VAL A 53 -3.14 11.60 -3.64
N GLN A 54 -4.29 12.26 -3.69
CA GLN A 54 -4.93 12.79 -2.51
C GLN A 54 -5.29 11.57 -1.70
N GLU A 55 -4.76 11.52 -0.48
CA GLU A 55 -5.11 10.55 0.54
C GLU A 55 -6.56 10.83 0.95
N GLN A 56 -7.48 10.50 0.05
CA GLN A 56 -8.90 10.70 0.24
C GLN A 56 -9.34 9.69 1.30
N ALA A 57 -10.06 10.19 2.31
CA ALA A 57 -10.64 9.32 3.32
C ALA A 57 -11.50 8.24 2.66
N LEU A 58 -11.38 6.99 3.12
CA LEU A 58 -12.15 5.85 2.62
C LEU A 58 -13.66 6.15 2.59
N GLU A 59 -14.16 6.84 3.62
CA GLU A 59 -15.56 7.27 3.70
C GLU A 59 -15.98 8.14 2.50
N THR A 60 -15.13 9.05 2.05
CA THR A 60 -15.42 9.93 0.91
C THR A 60 -15.49 9.12 -0.39
N LEU A 61 -14.57 8.17 -0.58
CA LEU A 61 -14.56 7.28 -1.74
C LEU A 61 -15.80 6.40 -1.79
N VAL A 62 -16.17 5.80 -0.66
CA VAL A 62 -17.36 4.95 -0.54
C VAL A 62 -18.62 5.79 -0.80
N LEU A 63 -18.76 6.98 -0.19
CA LEU A 63 -19.90 7.87 -0.43
C LEU A 63 -20.04 8.27 -1.90
N ALA A 64 -18.94 8.64 -2.55
CA ALA A 64 -18.95 8.99 -3.96
C ALA A 64 -19.45 7.83 -4.83
N ARG A 65 -18.97 6.59 -4.56
CA ARG A 65 -19.41 5.40 -5.31
C ARG A 65 -20.88 5.06 -5.07
N LEU A 66 -21.35 5.15 -3.82
CA LEU A 66 -22.76 4.87 -3.49
C LEU A 66 -23.71 5.88 -4.12
N ARG A 67 -23.35 7.16 -4.14
CA ARG A 67 -24.13 8.19 -4.85
C ARG A 67 -24.22 7.89 -6.34
N ALA A 68 -23.09 7.57 -6.97
CA ALA A 68 -23.06 7.18 -8.38
C ALA A 68 -23.95 5.95 -8.65
N TYR A 69 -23.87 4.92 -7.80
CA TYR A 69 -24.70 3.72 -7.92
C TYR A 69 -26.21 4.04 -7.90
N VAL A 70 -26.67 4.90 -6.98
CA VAL A 70 -28.08 5.30 -6.91
C VAL A 70 -28.49 6.14 -8.13
N SER A 71 -27.61 7.03 -8.60
CA SER A 71 -27.86 7.84 -9.80
C SER A 71 -27.96 6.98 -11.06
N GLU A 72 -27.11 5.95 -11.21
CA GLU A 72 -27.15 4.97 -12.30
C GLU A 72 -28.49 4.21 -12.35
N HIS A 73 -29.10 3.96 -11.18
CA HIS A 73 -30.38 3.25 -11.07
C HIS A 73 -31.60 4.18 -11.14
N GLN A 74 -31.42 5.46 -11.55
CA GLN A 74 -32.50 6.44 -11.73
C GLN A 74 -33.43 6.60 -10.51
N GLY A 75 -32.91 6.39 -9.29
CA GLY A 75 -33.71 6.46 -8.07
C GLY A 75 -34.56 5.22 -7.75
N LEU A 76 -34.54 4.19 -8.59
CA LEU A 76 -35.06 2.85 -8.26
C LEU A 76 -34.06 2.15 -7.35
N VAL A 77 -33.98 2.59 -6.10
CA VAL A 77 -33.11 1.97 -5.10
C VAL A 77 -33.59 0.53 -4.89
N PRO A 78 -32.72 -0.48 -5.04
CA PRO A 78 -33.11 -1.85 -4.78
C PRO A 78 -33.56 -2.02 -3.32
N GLU A 79 -34.66 -2.74 -3.12
CA GLU A 79 -35.01 -3.23 -1.78
C GLU A 79 -33.82 -4.01 -1.22
N ASN A 80 -33.48 -3.77 0.05
CA ASN A 80 -32.33 -4.37 0.72
C ASN A 80 -30.94 -3.99 0.19
N MET A 81 -30.74 -2.71 -0.16
CA MET A 81 -29.41 -2.15 -0.53
C MET A 81 -28.28 -2.55 0.44
N TYR A 82 -28.56 -2.67 1.75
CA TYR A 82 -27.57 -3.15 2.72
C TYR A 82 -27.03 -4.54 2.35
N ALA A 83 -27.91 -5.50 2.04
CA ALA A 83 -27.50 -6.86 1.69
C ALA A 83 -26.70 -6.93 0.37
N LEU A 84 -26.92 -5.97 -0.53
CA LEU A 84 -26.19 -5.87 -1.79
C LEU A 84 -24.80 -5.24 -1.62
N ILE A 85 -24.68 -4.20 -0.79
CA ILE A 85 -23.45 -3.42 -0.65
C ILE A 85 -22.51 -4.01 0.39
N MET A 86 -23.03 -4.48 1.54
CA MET A 86 -22.16 -4.91 2.64
C MET A 86 -21.17 -6.01 2.26
N PRO A 87 -21.55 -7.05 1.49
CA PRO A 87 -20.59 -8.06 1.02
C PRO A 87 -19.45 -7.47 0.18
N GLN A 88 -19.69 -6.38 -0.56
CA GLN A 88 -18.67 -5.74 -1.40
C GLN A 88 -17.64 -4.97 -0.57
N LEU A 89 -18.03 -4.43 0.59
CA LEU A 89 -17.11 -3.76 1.52
C LEU A 89 -16.42 -4.76 2.45
N GLU A 90 -17.14 -5.78 2.90
CA GLU A 90 -16.61 -6.79 3.81
C GLU A 90 -15.61 -7.73 3.14
N ARG A 91 -15.83 -8.11 1.87
CA ARG A 91 -14.91 -8.99 1.12
C ARG A 91 -13.47 -8.48 1.09
N PRO A 92 -13.17 -7.23 0.66
CA PRO A 92 -11.79 -6.73 0.65
C PRO A 92 -11.22 -6.61 2.07
N LEU A 93 -12.02 -6.20 3.06
CA LEU A 93 -11.57 -6.13 4.45
C LEU A 93 -11.14 -7.50 5.00
N VAL A 94 -11.99 -8.52 4.80
CA VAL A 94 -11.71 -9.90 5.24
C VAL A 94 -10.54 -10.49 4.47
N GLN A 95 -10.43 -10.21 3.17
CA GLN A 95 -9.33 -10.71 2.35
C GLN A 95 -7.98 -10.16 2.83
N VAL A 96 -7.86 -8.85 3.04
CA VAL A 96 -6.64 -8.22 3.58
C VAL A 96 -6.29 -8.80 4.95
N ALA A 97 -7.27 -9.00 5.83
CA ALA A 97 -7.02 -9.61 7.13
C ALA A 97 -6.50 -11.05 7.02
N MET A 98 -7.03 -11.84 6.07
CA MET A 98 -6.56 -13.20 5.80
C MET A 98 -5.14 -13.22 5.20
N GLU A 99 -4.81 -12.26 4.34
CA GLU A 99 -3.47 -12.09 3.76
C GLU A 99 -2.45 -11.74 4.85
N VAL A 100 -2.74 -10.73 5.68
CA VAL A 100 -1.92 -10.35 6.85
C VAL A 100 -1.74 -11.53 7.81
N ALA A 101 -2.79 -12.33 8.01
CA ALA A 101 -2.75 -13.51 8.86
C ALA A 101 -2.13 -14.76 8.19
N GLN A 102 -1.74 -14.68 6.92
CA GLN A 102 -1.21 -15.79 6.12
C GLN A 102 -2.15 -17.01 6.12
N GLY A 103 -3.46 -16.78 5.94
CA GLY A 103 -4.48 -17.83 5.93
C GLY A 103 -4.93 -18.32 7.33
N ARG A 104 -4.29 -17.87 8.41
CA ARG A 104 -4.63 -18.32 9.78
C ARG A 104 -5.84 -17.57 10.33
N GLN A 105 -7.02 -18.18 10.26
CA GLN A 105 -8.28 -17.54 10.67
C GLN A 105 -8.28 -16.98 12.10
N CYS A 106 -7.66 -17.66 13.08
CA CYS A 106 -7.57 -17.13 14.45
C CYS A 106 -6.79 -15.81 14.52
N ALA A 107 -5.71 -15.69 13.74
CA ALA A 107 -4.93 -14.45 13.66
C ALA A 107 -5.68 -13.37 12.88
N ALA A 108 -6.35 -13.72 11.78
CA ALA A 108 -7.20 -12.79 11.02
C ALA A 108 -8.35 -12.24 11.88
N ALA A 109 -8.97 -13.08 12.71
CA ALA A 109 -10.02 -12.68 13.64
C ALA A 109 -9.49 -11.68 14.68
N ALA A 110 -8.26 -11.88 15.16
CA ALA A 110 -7.59 -10.93 16.05
C ALA A 110 -7.28 -9.60 15.34
N VAL A 111 -6.81 -9.63 14.08
CA VAL A 111 -6.58 -8.42 13.26
C VAL A 111 -7.88 -7.63 13.07
N LEU A 112 -8.99 -8.32 12.81
CA LEU A 112 -10.30 -7.71 12.63
C LEU A 112 -10.98 -7.31 13.95
N GLY A 113 -10.49 -7.76 15.10
CA GLY A 113 -11.12 -7.54 16.41
C GLY A 113 -12.48 -8.24 16.56
N ILE A 114 -12.72 -9.35 15.87
CA ILE A 114 -13.98 -10.10 15.92
C ILE A 114 -13.78 -11.53 16.44
N HIS A 115 -14.86 -12.15 16.91
CA HIS A 115 -14.81 -13.54 17.31
C HIS A 115 -14.56 -14.47 16.10
N ARG A 116 -13.77 -15.54 16.29
CA ARG A 116 -13.41 -16.49 15.22
C ARG A 116 -14.61 -17.15 14.54
N ASN A 117 -15.68 -17.44 15.30
CA ASN A 117 -16.91 -18.02 14.75
C ASN A 117 -17.60 -17.03 13.80
N THR A 118 -17.56 -15.74 14.14
CA THR A 118 -18.07 -14.66 13.28
C THR A 118 -17.25 -14.57 12.00
N LEU A 119 -15.92 -14.59 12.09
CA LEU A 119 -15.06 -14.62 10.90
C LEU A 119 -15.36 -15.85 10.02
N ARG A 120 -15.49 -17.04 10.62
CA ARG A 120 -15.83 -18.27 9.87
C ARG A 120 -17.17 -18.15 9.15
N ALA A 121 -18.19 -17.60 9.81
CA ALA A 121 -19.49 -17.34 9.19
C ALA A 121 -19.37 -16.34 8.02
N ARG A 122 -18.60 -15.27 8.19
CA ARG A 122 -18.32 -14.28 7.14
C ARG A 122 -17.57 -14.89 5.95
N LEU A 123 -16.51 -15.67 6.20
CA LEU A 123 -15.77 -16.38 5.14
C LEU A 123 -16.68 -17.29 4.33
N LYS A 124 -17.58 -18.03 4.99
CA LYS A 124 -18.58 -18.87 4.32
C LYS A 124 -19.56 -18.03 3.49
N ALA A 125 -20.12 -16.97 4.07
CA ALA A 125 -21.10 -16.10 3.40
C ALA A 125 -20.50 -15.37 2.19
N LEU A 126 -19.23 -15.01 2.25
CA LEU A 126 -18.53 -14.28 1.19
C LEU A 126 -17.95 -15.18 0.10
N GLY A 127 -18.01 -16.51 0.27
CA GLY A 127 -17.39 -17.49 -0.63
C GLY A 127 -15.86 -17.58 -0.51
N LEU A 128 -15.30 -17.06 0.58
CA LEU A 128 -13.85 -17.05 0.87
C LEU A 128 -13.40 -18.25 1.73
N GLY A 129 -14.34 -19.06 2.21
CA GLY A 129 -14.08 -20.25 3.04
C GLY A 129 -13.66 -21.49 2.24
N GLY A 130 -13.25 -21.32 0.99
CA GLY A 130 -12.77 -22.42 0.14
C GLY A 130 -11.46 -22.97 0.69
N ASP A 131 -11.47 -24.29 0.93
CA ASP A 131 -10.33 -25.18 1.03
C ASP A 131 -9.03 -24.56 0.49
N THR A 132 -8.19 -24.02 1.37
CA THR A 132 -6.75 -23.84 1.09
C THR A 132 -6.08 -25.22 1.07
N GLY A 133 -6.58 -26.10 0.20
CA GLY A 133 -5.92 -27.28 -0.31
C GLY A 133 -5.05 -26.81 -1.46
N ARG A 134 -3.83 -26.38 -1.11
CA ARG A 134 -2.73 -26.43 -2.08
C ARG A 134 -2.40 -27.93 -2.29
N PRO A 135 -2.18 -28.41 -3.53
CA PRO A 135 -1.58 -29.73 -3.72
C PRO A 135 -0.18 -29.80 -3.10
#